data_AF-A0A391NY62-F1
#
_entry.id   AF-A0A391NY62-F1
#
_cell.length_a   1.000
_cell.length_b   1.000
_cell.length_c   1.000
_cell.angle_alpha   90.00
_cell.angle_beta   90.00
_cell.angle_gamma   90.00
#
_symmetry.space_group_name_H-M   'P 1'
#
loop_
_entity.id
_entity.type
_entity.pdbx_description
1 polymer ?
#
loop_
_entity_poly.entity_id
_entity_poly.type
_entity_poly.pdbx_seq_one_letter_code
_entity_poly.pdbx_strand_id
1 'polypeptide(L)' 'MIKVIEVKAKRGLGIEKDPVREITQYWDIEENLLAERDPDPQLLSDQVIWESKRLQNIIENHSKNQKLQQD' A
#
# COMPACT_ATOMS: atom_id res chain seq x y z
N MET A 1 10.79 -15.02 12.03
CA MET A 1 10.03 -15.63 10.92
C MET A 1 8.55 -15.44 11.23
N ILE A 2 7.80 -14.76 10.35
CA ILE A 2 6.35 -14.56 10.52
C ILE A 2 5.65 -15.63 9.66
N LYS A 3 4.62 -16.28 10.20
CA LYS A 3 3.76 -17.20 9.43
C LYS A 3 2.61 -16.42 8.84
N VAL A 4 2.28 -16.67 7.58
CA VAL A 4 1.24 -15.96 6.85
C VAL A 4 0.32 -16.93 6.11
N ILE A 5 -0.94 -16.54 5.98
CA ILE A 5 -1.93 -17.19 5.12
C ILE A 5 -2.10 -16.32 3.88
N GLU A 6 -1.81 -16.88 2.70
CA GLU A 6 -2.08 -16.23 1.41
C GLU A 6 -3.49 -16.60 0.95
N VAL A 7 -4.32 -15.57 0.71
CA VAL A 7 -5.66 -15.72 0.18
C VAL A 7 -5.72 -15.09 -1.21
N LYS A 8 -6.16 -15.87 -2.20
CA LYS A 8 -6.47 -15.39 -3.55
C LYS A 8 -7.96 -15.24 -3.70
N ALA A 9 -8.42 -14.02 -3.88
CA ALA A 9 -9.84 -13.69 -4.03
C ALA A 9 -10.12 -13.03 -5.37
N LYS A 10 -11.35 -13.14 -5.86
CA LYS A 10 -11.82 -12.38 -7.03
C LYS A 10 -12.51 -11.10 -6.56
N ARG A 11 -12.16 -9.97 -7.17
CA ARG A 11 -12.77 -8.66 -6.93
C ARG A 11 -13.17 -8.02 -8.26
N GLY A 12 -14.24 -7.23 -8.23
CA GLY A 12 -14.74 -6.45 -9.37
C GLY A 12 -16.17 -6.83 -9.74
N LEU A 13 -16.91 -5.88 -10.32
CA LEU A 13 -18.29 -6.03 -10.77
C LEU A 13 -18.43 -6.78 -12.11
N GLY A 14 -17.34 -6.97 -12.84
CA GLY A 14 -17.36 -7.64 -14.16
C GLY A 14 -17.84 -6.72 -15.29
N ILE A 15 -17.76 -5.41 -15.08
CA ILE A 15 -18.02 -4.40 -16.11
C ILE A 15 -16.70 -3.82 -16.62
N GLU A 16 -16.71 -3.17 -17.78
CA GLU A 16 -15.49 -2.61 -18.40
C GLU A 16 -14.71 -1.68 -17.46
N LYS A 17 -15.43 -0.86 -16.67
CA LYS A 17 -14.81 0.07 -15.71
C LYS A 17 -14.33 -0.60 -14.42
N ASP A 18 -14.76 -1.83 -14.12
CA ASP A 18 -14.39 -2.58 -12.92
C ASP A 18 -14.38 -4.08 -13.25
N PRO A 19 -13.36 -4.53 -14.01
CA PRO A 19 -13.26 -5.91 -14.43
C PRO A 19 -13.01 -6.84 -13.24
N VAL A 20 -13.51 -8.07 -13.33
CA VAL A 20 -13.15 -9.11 -12.36
C VAL A 20 -11.66 -9.41 -12.48
N ARG A 21 -10.95 -9.31 -11.37
CA ARG A 21 -9.52 -9.56 -11.25
C ARG A 21 -9.20 -10.35 -9.99
N GLU A 22 -8.01 -10.93 -9.95
CA GLU A 22 -7.50 -11.59 -8.76
C GLU A 22 -6.78 -10.59 -7.88
N ILE A 23 -7.07 -10.61 -6.59
CA ILE A 23 -6.32 -9.92 -5.55
C ILE A 23 -5.63 -10.95 -4.66
N THR A 24 -4.51 -10.57 -4.07
CA THR A 24 -3.78 -11.40 -3.11
C THR A 24 -3.76 -10.71 -1.77
N GLN A 25 -4.23 -11.40 -0.73
CA GLN A 25 -4.20 -10.92 0.65
C GLN A 25 -3.28 -11.80 1.47
N TYR A 26 -2.55 -11.18 2.40
CA TYR A 26 -1.68 -11.84 3.36
C TYR A 26 -2.22 -11.56 4.74
N TRP A 27 -2.55 -12.63 5.47
CA TRP A 27 -3.08 -12.57 6.82
C TRP A 27 -2.11 -13.22 7.78
N ASP A 28 -2.07 -12.76 9.02
CA ASP A 28 -1.46 -13.56 10.09
C ASP A 28 -2.40 -14.68 10.54
N ILE A 29 -1.93 -15.49 11.48
CA ILE A 29 -2.68 -16.63 12.03
C ILE A 29 -3.80 -16.20 13.01
N GLU A 30 -3.82 -14.92 13.39
CA GLU A 30 -4.82 -14.32 14.29
C GLU A 30 -5.89 -13.56 13.50
N GLU A 31 -5.96 -13.78 12.18
CA GLU A 31 -6.91 -13.16 11.26
C GLU A 31 -6.73 -11.63 11.11
N ASN A 32 -5.53 -11.09 11.38
CA ASN A 32 -5.22 -9.71 11.03
C ASN A 32 -4.70 -9.62 9.58
N LEU A 33 -5.27 -8.70 8.81
CA LEU A 33 -4.80 -8.40 7.45
C LEU A 33 -3.45 -7.66 7.53
N LEU A 34 -2.40 -8.28 7.01
CA LEU A 34 -1.05 -7.70 6.99
C LEU A 34 -0.81 -6.87 5.73
N ALA A 35 -1.26 -7.37 4.58
CA ALA A 35 -1.09 -6.71 3.30
C ALA A 35 -2.12 -7.20 2.28
N GLU A 36 -2.48 -6.32 1.35
CA GLU A 36 -3.26 -6.65 0.17
C GLU A 36 -2.54 -6.13 -1.07
N ARG A 37 -2.53 -6.95 -2.12
CA ARG A 37 -2.08 -6.57 -3.46
C ARG A 37 -3.26 -6.68 -4.40
N ASP A 38 -3.76 -5.52 -4.82
CA ASP A 38 -4.75 -5.38 -5.88
C ASP A 38 -4.04 -4.85 -7.15
N PRO A 39 -4.10 -5.56 -8.29
CA PRO A 39 -3.46 -5.11 -9.52
C PRO A 39 -4.22 -4.01 -10.26
N ASP A 40 -5.31 -3.48 -9.68
CA ASP A 40 -6.05 -2.36 -10.25
C ASP A 40 -5.14 -1.15 -10.54
N PRO A 41 -5.08 -0.65 -11.79
CA PRO A 41 -4.19 0.46 -12.15
C PRO A 41 -4.47 1.76 -11.39
N GLN A 42 -5.74 2.04 -11.04
CA GLN A 42 -6.09 3.25 -10.30
C GLN A 42 -5.57 3.15 -8.86
N LEU A 43 -5.80 2.02 -8.19
CA LEU A 43 -5.26 1.78 -6.84
C LEU A 43 -3.73 1.85 -6.80
N LEU A 44 -3.06 1.28 -7.80
CA LEU A 44 -1.59 1.36 -7.91
C LEU A 44 -1.10 2.81 -8.10
N SER A 45 -1.78 3.58 -8.95
CA SER A 45 -1.48 5.00 -9.15
C SER A 45 -1.67 5.79 -7.85
N ASP A 46 -2.77 5.57 -7.14
CA ASP A 46 -3.06 6.24 -5.88
C ASP A 46 -2.02 5.91 -4.80
N GLN A 47 -1.60 4.64 -4.73
CA GLN A 47 -0.54 4.19 -3.83
C GLN A 47 0.80 4.87 -4.13
N VAL A 48 1.19 4.96 -5.40
CA VAL A 48 2.43 5.64 -5.83
C VAL A 48 2.39 7.12 -5.46
N ILE A 49 1.26 7.79 -5.68
CA ILE A 49 1.08 9.21 -5.32
C ILE A 49 1.20 9.39 -3.81
N TRP A 50 0.58 8.52 -3.02
CA TRP A 50 0.63 8.59 -1.57
C TRP A 50 2.06 8.39 -1.03
N GLU A 51 2.75 7.34 -1.51
CA GLU A 51 4.13 7.06 -1.11
C GLU A 51 5.08 8.20 -1.49
N SER A 52 4.91 8.79 -2.67
CA SER A 52 5.71 9.93 -3.13
C SER A 52 5.56 11.12 -2.17
N LYS A 53 4.33 11.45 -1.77
CA LYS A 53 4.06 12.52 -0.80
C LYS A 53 4.63 12.20 0.58
N ARG A 54 4.51 10.95 1.04
CA ARG A 54 5.07 10.50 2.32
C ARG A 54 6.58 10.67 2.36
N LEU A 55 7.28 10.29 1.30
CA LEU A 55 8.73 10.44 1.19
C LEU A 55 9.15 11.92 1.14
N GLN A 56 8.43 12.76 0.41
CA GLN A 56 8.66 14.21 0.42
C GLN A 56 8.57 14.78 1.83
N ASN A 57 7.53 14.43 2.58
CA ASN A 57 7.36 14.87 3.96
C ASN A 57 8.49 14.40 4.88
N ILE A 58 8.97 13.16 4.73
CA ILE A 58 10.11 12.63 5.51
C ILE A 58 11.37 13.45 5.23
N ILE A 59 11.65 13.75 3.96
CA ILE A 59 12.81 14.54 3.55
C ILE A 59 12.74 15.96 4.09
N GLU A 60 11.58 16.61 3.96
CA GLU A 60 11.36 17.97 4.48
C GLU A 60 11.54 18.06 5.99
N ASN A 61 10.96 17.10 6.73
CA ASN A 61 11.10 17.05 8.18
C ASN A 61 12.56 16.83 8.59
N HIS A 62 13.27 15.95 7.90
CA HIS A 62 14.69 15.73 8.15
C HIS A 62 15.51 17.01 7.91
N SER A 63 15.27 17.72 6.81
CA SER A 63 15.97 18.99 6.50
C SER A 63 15.71 20.07 7.54
N LYS A 64 14.46 20.20 8.02
CA LYS A 64 14.11 21.16 9.09
C LYS A 64 14.83 20.84 10.40
N ASN A 65 14.86 19.57 10.78
CA ASN A 65 15.52 19.13 12.02
C ASN A 65 17.04 19.36 11.97
N GLN A 66 17.69 19.19 10.82
CA GLN A 66 19.12 19.48 10.68
C GLN A 66 19.44 20.97 10.86
N LYS A 67 18.60 21.87 10.34
CA LYS A 67 18.79 23.32 10.51
C LYS A 67 18.69 23.73 11.98
N LEU A 68 17.72 23.17 12.72
CA LEU A 68 17.54 23.42 14.15
C LEU A 68 18.70 22.94 15.04
N GLN A 69 19.55 22.02 14.54
CA GLN A 69 20.71 21.50 15.28
C GLN A 69 22.00 22.29 15.00
N GLN A 70 21.96 23.26 14.08
CA GLN A 70 23.11 24.07 13.69
C GLN A 70 23.07 25.50 14.26
N ASP A 71 22.03 25.83 15.03
CA ASP A 71 21.85 27.07 15.80
C ASP A 71 22.13 26.83 17.31
#